data_AF-A0AB34PCR7-F1
#
_entry.id   AF-A0AB34PCR7-F1
#
_cell.length_a   1.000
_cell.length_b   1.000
_cell.length_c   1.000
_cell.angle_alpha   90.00
_cell.angle_beta   90.00
_cell.angle_gamma   90.00
#
_symmetry.space_group_name_H-M   'P 1'
#
loop_
_entity.id
_entity.type
_entity.pdbx_description
1 polymer ?
#
loop_
_entity_poly.entity_id
_entity_poly.type
_entity_poly.pdbx_seq_one_letter_code
_entity_poly.pdbx_strand_id
1 'polypeptide(L)'
;MAWARRAYDVLATGFGYIDAPPRYDLLIRALPVASYETGTARLAGGSSLITVGNVFSPGQDLHSVQSTIFHEMGHQWVGQLTNAVEPWYAEGVNVFVQATLPCAAGLLPHAACANTINTWAQQYYASPARHWSLQRIDAAGFAQESIRRIPYARGMLYFASVDAALRTRSAGKRGLLDALRPLYVARHAGKAFERGDIEALLRRELGDAEVTRFRQVVIDGTQLIVPPSNAFGPCLQRQPRRQISEGKTVEGYVWEPVSSGARTAACQ
;
A
#
# COMPACT_ATOMS: atom_id res chain seq x y z
N MET A 1 -19.01 -9.74 9.19
CA MET A 1 -18.02 -10.84 9.14
C MET A 1 -17.83 -11.46 7.75
N ALA A 2 -18.87 -11.72 6.96
CA ALA A 2 -18.72 -12.33 5.62
C ALA A 2 -17.76 -11.56 4.69
N TRP A 3 -17.83 -10.23 4.68
CA TRP A 3 -16.89 -9.39 3.91
C TRP A 3 -15.44 -9.61 4.35
N ALA A 4 -15.16 -9.62 5.66
CA ALA A 4 -13.83 -9.81 6.20
C ALA A 4 -13.24 -11.19 5.86
N ARG A 5 -14.10 -12.22 5.78
CA ARG A 5 -13.68 -13.54 5.28
C ARG A 5 -13.24 -13.47 3.82
N ARG A 6 -14.03 -12.84 2.94
CA ARG A 6 -13.62 -12.66 1.52
C ARG A 6 -12.35 -11.84 1.39
N ALA A 7 -12.18 -10.78 2.19
CA ALA A 7 -10.95 -10.01 2.25
C ALA A 7 -9.73 -10.87 2.61
N TYR A 8 -9.87 -11.74 3.63
CA TYR A 8 -8.84 -12.69 4.00
C TYR A 8 -8.50 -13.67 2.87
N ASP A 9 -9.50 -14.20 2.18
CA ASP A 9 -9.31 -15.12 1.05
C ASP A 9 -8.61 -14.44 -0.15
N VAL A 10 -8.92 -13.15 -0.40
CA VAL A 10 -8.24 -12.32 -1.40
C VAL A 10 -6.76 -12.14 -1.07
N LEU A 11 -6.43 -11.83 0.18
CA LEU A 11 -5.04 -11.71 0.64
C LEU A 11 -4.30 -13.05 0.54
N ALA A 12 -4.90 -14.13 1.04
CA ALA A 12 -4.33 -15.46 0.97
C ALA A 12 -3.99 -15.87 -0.48
N THR A 13 -4.93 -15.64 -1.39
CA THR A 13 -4.76 -15.95 -2.82
C THR A 13 -3.70 -15.06 -3.47
N GLY A 14 -3.74 -13.75 -3.20
CA GLY A 14 -2.83 -12.78 -3.80
C GLY A 14 -1.36 -12.99 -3.41
N PHE A 15 -1.10 -13.38 -2.16
CA PHE A 15 0.26 -13.71 -1.70
C PHE A 15 0.69 -15.12 -2.10
N GLY A 16 -0.20 -16.11 -1.93
CA GLY A 16 -0.04 -17.46 -2.48
C GLY A 16 1.27 -18.18 -2.15
N TYR A 17 1.91 -17.85 -1.02
CA TYR A 17 3.17 -18.48 -0.57
C TYR A 17 3.01 -19.37 0.67
N ILE A 18 1.80 -19.42 1.23
CA ILE A 18 1.44 -20.26 2.37
C ILE A 18 0.32 -21.19 1.90
N ASP A 19 0.58 -22.48 1.84
CA ASP A 19 -0.36 -23.48 1.28
C ASP A 19 -1.67 -23.57 2.07
N ALA A 20 -1.57 -23.50 3.41
CA ALA A 20 -2.70 -23.41 4.31
C ALA A 20 -2.63 -22.09 5.08
N PRO A 21 -3.36 -21.04 4.63
CA PRO A 21 -3.39 -19.76 5.33
C PRO A 21 -3.77 -19.99 6.80
N PRO A 22 -3.02 -19.41 7.76
CA PRO A 22 -3.28 -19.66 9.17
C PRO A 22 -4.65 -19.13 9.59
N ARG A 23 -5.13 -19.56 10.75
CA ARG A 23 -6.28 -18.89 11.39
C ARG A 23 -5.93 -17.41 11.64
N TYR A 24 -6.91 -16.53 11.44
CA TYR A 24 -6.77 -15.11 11.74
C TYR A 24 -7.86 -14.63 12.70
N ASP A 25 -7.47 -14.03 13.81
CA ASP A 25 -8.36 -13.50 14.83
C ASP A 25 -8.53 -11.98 14.67
N LEU A 26 -9.72 -11.56 14.26
CA LEU A 26 -10.10 -10.15 14.18
C LEU A 26 -10.80 -9.73 15.48
N LEU A 27 -10.13 -8.93 16.29
CA LEU A 27 -10.70 -8.32 17.48
C LEU A 27 -11.19 -6.91 17.15
N ILE A 28 -12.41 -6.56 17.59
CA ILE A 28 -12.98 -5.23 17.40
C ILE A 28 -13.33 -4.64 18.75
N ARG A 29 -12.74 -3.49 19.07
CA ARG A 29 -13.09 -2.66 20.23
C ARG A 29 -13.94 -1.50 19.78
N ALA A 30 -15.20 -1.47 20.18
CA ALA A 30 -16.10 -0.34 19.95
C ALA A 30 -16.05 0.61 21.15
N LEU A 31 -15.92 1.91 20.88
CA LEU A 31 -15.93 2.97 21.91
C LEU A 31 -17.15 3.88 21.71
N PRO A 32 -17.75 4.41 22.81
CA PRO A 32 -18.93 5.26 22.73
C PRO A 32 -18.59 6.71 22.34
N VAL A 33 -17.82 6.88 21.26
CA VAL A 33 -17.34 8.16 20.74
C VAL A 33 -17.50 8.19 19.22
N ALA A 34 -17.52 9.39 18.64
CA ALA A 34 -17.41 9.56 17.18
C ALA A 34 -16.10 8.96 16.67
N SER A 35 -16.16 8.28 15.54
CA SER A 35 -15.16 7.33 15.08
C SER A 35 -13.81 7.97 14.78
N TYR A 36 -12.79 7.30 15.28
CA TYR A 36 -11.46 7.21 14.71
C TYR A 36 -11.23 5.71 14.51
N GLU A 37 -11.02 5.24 13.27
CA GLU A 37 -10.51 3.89 13.06
C GLU A 37 -9.00 3.88 13.25
N THR A 38 -8.55 3.04 14.17
CA THR A 38 -7.15 2.67 14.28
C THR A 38 -7.05 1.16 14.32
N GLY A 39 -6.04 0.65 13.64
CA GLY A 39 -5.73 -0.76 13.61
C GLY A 39 -4.36 -0.99 14.21
N THR A 40 -4.18 -2.17 14.79
CA THR A 40 -2.85 -2.72 15.00
C THR A 40 -2.89 -4.21 14.72
N ALA A 41 -2.00 -4.67 13.86
CA ALA A 41 -1.82 -6.08 13.57
C ALA A 41 -0.59 -6.62 14.28
N ARG A 42 -0.68 -7.88 14.72
CA ARG A 42 0.51 -8.65 15.03
C ARG A 42 1.15 -9.10 13.71
N LEU A 43 2.32 -8.55 13.39
CA LEU A 43 3.05 -8.87 12.16
C LEU A 43 3.33 -10.38 12.08
N ALA A 44 2.85 -11.02 11.01
CA ALA A 44 2.88 -12.48 10.83
C ALA A 44 2.33 -13.29 12.04
N GLY A 45 1.45 -12.70 12.84
CA GLY A 45 1.05 -13.23 14.14
C GLY A 45 -0.41 -13.67 14.26
N GLY A 46 -1.16 -13.65 13.16
CA GLY A 46 -2.51 -14.22 13.04
C GLY A 46 -3.61 -13.41 13.72
N SER A 47 -3.40 -12.13 14.02
CA SER A 47 -4.44 -11.31 14.65
C SER A 47 -4.28 -9.81 14.44
N SER A 48 -5.40 -9.10 14.55
CA SER A 48 -5.46 -7.63 14.62
C SER A 48 -6.49 -7.18 15.63
N LEU A 49 -6.22 -6.03 16.27
CA LEU A 49 -7.20 -5.27 17.01
C LEU A 49 -7.56 -4.00 16.23
N ILE A 50 -8.85 -3.86 15.90
CA ILE A 50 -9.40 -2.63 15.34
C ILE A 50 -10.17 -1.90 16.42
N THR A 51 -9.90 -0.61 16.60
CA THR A 51 -10.73 0.27 17.42
C THR A 51 -11.63 1.10 16.51
N VAL A 52 -12.92 1.15 16.81
CA VAL A 52 -13.92 1.96 16.08
C VAL A 52 -14.78 2.76 17.06
N GLY A 53 -15.25 3.92 16.63
CA GLY A 53 -16.32 4.64 17.34
C GLY A 53 -17.69 4.00 17.12
N ASN A 54 -18.67 4.37 17.95
CA ASN A 54 -20.06 3.93 17.82
C ASN A 54 -20.87 4.77 16.82
N VAL A 55 -20.30 5.89 16.35
CA VAL A 55 -20.86 6.76 15.31
C VAL A 55 -19.72 7.11 14.34
N PHE A 56 -19.94 7.10 13.04
CA PHE A 56 -18.91 7.56 12.09
C PHE A 56 -18.66 9.06 12.22
N SER A 57 -17.39 9.47 12.24
CA SER A 57 -17.03 10.88 12.09
C SER A 57 -17.37 11.37 10.69
N PRO A 58 -17.56 12.69 10.47
CA PRO A 58 -17.77 13.23 9.13
C PRO A 58 -16.70 12.77 8.15
N GLY A 59 -17.12 12.24 6.99
CA GLY A 59 -16.23 11.71 5.96
C GLY A 59 -15.75 10.26 6.19
N GLN A 60 -16.20 9.60 7.25
CA GLN A 60 -15.99 8.17 7.46
C GLN A 60 -17.26 7.37 7.14
N ASP A 61 -17.05 6.15 6.66
CA ASP A 61 -18.12 5.22 6.34
C ASP A 61 -17.70 3.76 6.63
N LEU A 62 -18.56 2.82 6.25
CA LEU A 62 -18.26 1.39 6.37
C LEU A 62 -17.03 0.99 5.55
N HIS A 63 -16.79 1.63 4.40
CA HIS A 63 -15.64 1.35 3.55
C HIS A 63 -14.33 1.72 4.26
N SER A 64 -14.28 2.82 5.03
CA SER A 64 -13.10 3.17 5.84
C SER A 64 -12.72 2.08 6.85
N VAL A 65 -13.72 1.51 7.55
CA VAL A 65 -13.50 0.40 8.49
C VAL A 65 -13.05 -0.86 7.76
N GLN A 66 -13.70 -1.19 6.65
CA GLN A 66 -13.33 -2.32 5.80
C GLN A 66 -11.90 -2.19 5.27
N SER A 67 -11.52 -1.01 4.78
CA SER A 67 -10.17 -0.71 4.31
C SER A 67 -9.13 -0.91 5.41
N THR A 68 -9.45 -0.50 6.64
CA THR A 68 -8.57 -0.69 7.81
C THR A 68 -8.44 -2.16 8.19
N ILE A 69 -9.55 -2.92 8.21
CA ILE A 69 -9.50 -4.38 8.43
C ILE A 69 -8.61 -5.05 7.36
N PHE A 70 -8.75 -4.68 6.09
CA PHE A 70 -7.93 -5.24 5.01
C PHE A 70 -6.45 -4.93 5.20
N HIS A 71 -6.13 -3.69 5.59
CA HIS A 71 -4.77 -3.26 5.91
C HIS A 71 -4.17 -4.12 7.02
N GLU A 72 -4.86 -4.22 8.16
CA GLU A 72 -4.33 -4.97 9.29
C GLU A 72 -4.20 -6.47 9.00
N MET A 73 -5.12 -7.05 8.22
CA MET A 73 -4.99 -8.42 7.74
C MET A 73 -3.75 -8.60 6.85
N GLY A 74 -3.46 -7.65 5.96
CA GLY A 74 -2.34 -7.74 5.02
C GLY A 74 -0.97 -7.87 5.69
N HIS A 75 -0.80 -7.32 6.90
CA HIS A 75 0.43 -7.48 7.69
C HIS A 75 0.76 -8.93 8.05
N GLN A 76 -0.21 -9.85 8.03
CA GLN A 76 0.05 -11.29 8.18
C GLN A 76 1.02 -11.81 7.11
N TRP A 77 0.94 -11.28 5.89
CA TRP A 77 1.75 -11.72 4.76
C TRP A 77 2.88 -10.77 4.42
N VAL A 78 2.67 -9.45 4.52
CA VAL A 78 3.74 -8.48 4.24
C VAL A 78 4.88 -8.61 5.24
N GLY A 79 4.55 -8.82 6.52
CA GLY A 79 5.51 -8.87 7.63
C GLY A 79 6.38 -7.62 7.74
N GLN A 80 7.63 -7.80 8.17
CA GLN A 80 8.63 -6.73 8.30
C GLN A 80 10.01 -7.23 7.87
N LEU A 81 10.95 -6.29 7.77
CA LEU A 81 12.37 -6.59 7.63
C LEU A 81 12.96 -7.00 8.99
N THR A 82 13.97 -7.88 8.98
CA THR A 82 14.50 -8.52 10.20
C THR A 82 15.26 -7.56 11.11
N ASN A 83 16.08 -6.66 10.54
CA ASN A 83 17.02 -5.85 11.31
C ASN A 83 16.59 -4.39 11.50
N ALA A 84 15.44 -4.00 10.95
CA ALA A 84 14.96 -2.62 11.03
C ALA A 84 13.44 -2.54 10.87
N VAL A 85 12.82 -1.69 11.67
CA VAL A 85 11.45 -1.24 11.42
C VAL A 85 11.52 -0.22 10.30
N GLU A 86 11.13 -0.64 9.10
CA GLU A 86 11.16 0.21 7.91
C GLU A 86 9.74 0.41 7.37
N PRO A 87 9.05 1.51 7.76
CA PRO A 87 7.66 1.74 7.39
C PRO A 87 7.45 1.78 5.87
N TRP A 88 8.42 2.26 5.09
CA TRP A 88 8.30 2.26 3.62
C TRP A 88 8.09 0.84 3.06
N TYR A 89 8.62 -0.19 3.73
CA TYR A 89 8.45 -1.58 3.34
C TYR A 89 7.17 -2.14 3.97
N ALA A 90 7.14 -2.25 5.30
CA ALA A 90 6.08 -2.99 6.00
C ALA A 90 4.70 -2.35 5.77
N GLU A 91 4.66 -1.04 5.65
CA GLU A 91 3.42 -0.29 5.46
C GLU A 91 3.26 0.10 4.00
N GLY A 92 4.31 0.52 3.31
CA GLY A 92 4.22 0.88 1.90
C GLY A 92 3.81 -0.29 1.00
N VAL A 93 4.35 -1.51 1.22
CA VAL A 93 3.88 -2.72 0.50
C VAL A 93 2.44 -3.05 0.90
N ASN A 94 2.10 -2.91 2.18
CA ASN A 94 0.77 -3.24 2.68
C ASN A 94 -0.30 -2.31 2.10
N VAL A 95 0.00 -1.01 2.00
CA VAL A 95 -0.86 -0.04 1.33
C VAL A 95 -0.92 -0.31 -0.18
N PHE A 96 0.18 -0.71 -0.83
CA PHE A 96 0.13 -1.15 -2.22
C PHE A 96 -0.82 -2.33 -2.41
N VAL A 97 -0.79 -3.32 -1.52
CA VAL A 97 -1.69 -4.47 -1.53
C VAL A 97 -3.14 -4.05 -1.27
N GLN A 98 -3.38 -3.17 -0.29
CA GLN A 98 -4.69 -2.56 -0.01
C GLN A 98 -5.25 -1.84 -1.24
N ALA A 99 -4.40 -1.14 -1.99
CA ALA A 99 -4.79 -0.37 -3.17
C ALA A 99 -5.05 -1.22 -4.42
N THR A 100 -4.56 -2.47 -4.49
CA THR A 100 -4.55 -3.24 -5.74
C THR A 100 -5.34 -4.55 -5.66
N LEU A 101 -5.20 -5.33 -4.59
CA LEU A 101 -5.82 -6.66 -4.53
C LEU A 101 -7.35 -6.63 -4.46
N PRO A 102 -8.00 -5.75 -3.67
CA PRO A 102 -9.45 -5.69 -3.66
C PRO A 102 -10.06 -5.41 -5.04
N CYS A 103 -9.37 -4.60 -5.85
CA CYS A 103 -9.81 -4.22 -7.20
C CYS A 103 -9.63 -5.38 -8.16
N ALA A 104 -8.43 -5.97 -8.17
CA ALA A 104 -8.11 -7.10 -9.04
C ALA A 104 -8.99 -8.33 -8.76
N ALA A 105 -9.43 -8.51 -7.51
CA ALA A 105 -10.32 -9.61 -7.12
C ALA A 105 -11.81 -9.28 -7.22
N GLY A 106 -12.20 -8.07 -7.65
CA GLY A 106 -13.59 -7.63 -7.70
C GLY A 106 -14.27 -7.53 -6.32
N LEU A 107 -13.49 -7.48 -5.23
CA LEU A 107 -13.99 -7.27 -3.88
C LEU A 107 -14.54 -5.84 -3.69
N LEU A 108 -13.98 -4.89 -4.43
CA LEU A 108 -14.39 -3.49 -4.45
C LEU A 108 -14.56 -2.98 -5.89
N PRO A 109 -15.53 -2.08 -6.14
CA PRO A 109 -15.63 -1.40 -7.43
C PRO A 109 -14.43 -0.48 -7.65
N HIS A 110 -14.03 -0.29 -8.92
CA HIS A 110 -12.90 0.55 -9.31
C HIS A 110 -12.97 1.99 -8.76
N ALA A 111 -14.16 2.56 -8.59
CA ALA A 111 -14.33 3.87 -7.98
C ALA A 111 -13.93 3.91 -6.49
N ALA A 112 -14.27 2.86 -5.73
CA ALA A 112 -13.85 2.74 -4.32
C ALA A 112 -12.33 2.52 -4.21
N CYS A 113 -11.77 1.76 -5.14
CA CYS A 113 -10.31 1.60 -5.26
C CYS A 113 -9.59 2.91 -5.56
N ALA A 114 -10.09 3.68 -6.53
CA ALA A 114 -9.58 5.00 -6.86
C ALA A 114 -9.58 5.92 -5.63
N ASN A 115 -10.65 5.89 -4.81
CA ASN A 115 -10.71 6.64 -3.56
C ASN A 115 -9.60 6.23 -2.57
N THR A 116 -9.37 4.93 -2.36
CA THR A 116 -8.28 4.44 -1.50
C THR A 116 -6.91 4.91 -2.00
N ILE A 117 -6.63 4.77 -3.31
CA ILE A 117 -5.39 5.24 -3.93
C ILE A 117 -5.22 6.75 -3.75
N ASN A 118 -6.28 7.51 -4.00
CA ASN A 118 -6.24 8.97 -3.96
C ASN A 118 -6.05 9.52 -2.56
N THR A 119 -6.60 8.88 -1.53
CA THR A 119 -6.35 9.23 -0.13
C THR A 119 -4.84 9.22 0.18
N TRP A 120 -4.15 8.14 -0.20
CA TRP A 120 -2.71 8.03 0.03
C TRP A 120 -1.90 8.94 -0.90
N ALA A 121 -2.25 9.03 -2.17
CA ALA A 121 -1.59 9.93 -3.12
C ALA A 121 -1.67 11.39 -2.67
N GLN A 122 -2.82 11.84 -2.17
CA GLN A 122 -3.00 13.19 -1.64
C GLN A 122 -2.14 13.42 -0.40
N GLN A 123 -2.09 12.47 0.55
CA GLN A 123 -1.20 12.56 1.72
C GLN A 123 0.27 12.74 1.31
N TYR A 124 0.72 12.05 0.25
CA TYR A 124 2.07 12.21 -0.26
C TYR A 124 2.30 13.55 -0.97
N TYR A 125 1.54 13.85 -2.03
CA TYR A 125 1.79 15.03 -2.87
C TYR A 125 1.50 16.35 -2.14
N ALA A 126 0.53 16.37 -1.22
CA ALA A 126 0.24 17.56 -0.42
C ALA A 126 1.28 17.80 0.68
N SER A 127 2.03 16.79 1.11
CA SER A 127 2.83 16.92 2.32
C SER A 127 4.05 17.83 2.14
N PRO A 128 4.37 18.69 3.12
CA PRO A 128 5.63 19.42 3.16
C PRO A 128 6.84 18.50 3.35
N ALA A 129 6.63 17.28 3.87
CA ALA A 129 7.67 16.28 4.10
C ALA A 129 7.90 15.32 2.91
N ARG A 130 7.27 15.56 1.75
CA ARG A 130 7.43 14.71 0.56
C ARG A 130 8.88 14.63 0.03
N HIS A 131 9.71 15.62 0.35
CA HIS A 131 11.14 15.68 0.01
C HIS A 131 12.06 15.29 1.18
N TRP A 132 11.52 14.81 2.30
CA TRP A 132 12.34 14.42 3.44
C TRP A 132 12.88 13.01 3.24
N SER A 133 14.11 12.79 3.69
CA SER A 133 14.69 11.45 3.82
C SER A 133 13.94 10.65 4.88
N LEU A 134 14.03 9.34 4.79
CA LEU A 134 13.48 8.42 5.78
C LEU A 134 14.03 8.73 7.18
N GLN A 135 15.34 8.95 7.30
CA GLN A 135 15.99 9.32 8.56
C GLN A 135 15.39 10.59 9.18
N ARG A 136 15.09 11.61 8.36
CA ARG A 136 14.47 12.85 8.85
C ARG A 136 13.01 12.64 9.26
N ILE A 137 12.27 11.78 8.54
CA ILE A 137 10.91 11.41 8.89
C ILE A 137 10.87 10.62 10.20
N ASP A 138 11.84 9.72 10.42
CA ASP A 138 11.93 8.90 11.65
C ASP A 138 12.15 9.75 12.90
N ALA A 139 12.79 10.93 12.75
CA ALA A 139 12.94 11.91 13.82
C ALA A 139 11.65 12.69 14.15
N ALA A 140 10.56 12.51 13.38
CA ALA A 140 9.29 13.18 13.63
C ALA A 140 8.55 12.54 14.84
N GLY A 141 8.22 13.38 15.82
CA GLY A 141 7.43 12.97 16.98
C GLY A 141 5.98 12.60 16.62
N PHE A 142 5.28 11.91 17.53
CA PHE A 142 3.89 11.46 17.33
C PHE A 142 2.89 12.59 17.03
N ALA A 143 3.18 13.85 17.42
CA ALA A 143 2.36 15.00 17.06
C ALA A 143 2.38 15.33 15.55
N GLN A 144 3.32 14.76 14.79
CA GLN A 144 3.50 14.95 13.36
C GLN A 144 3.14 13.68 12.58
N GLU A 145 1.98 13.09 12.88
CA GLU A 145 1.55 11.81 12.31
C GLU A 145 1.45 11.85 10.77
N SER A 146 1.02 12.97 10.19
CA SER A 146 0.99 13.14 8.72
C SER A 146 2.38 13.03 8.07
N ILE A 147 3.44 13.38 8.79
CA ILE A 147 4.83 13.22 8.34
C ILE A 147 5.26 11.76 8.49
N ARG A 148 4.94 11.14 9.64
CA ARG A 148 5.26 9.73 9.93
C ARG A 148 4.62 8.76 8.95
N ARG A 149 3.49 9.14 8.34
CA ARG A 149 2.78 8.35 7.32
C ARG A 149 3.30 8.54 5.89
N ILE A 150 4.25 9.44 5.66
CA ILE A 150 4.84 9.63 4.32
C ILE A 150 5.46 8.37 3.72
N PRO A 151 6.19 7.53 4.48
CA PRO A 151 6.72 6.27 3.96
C PRO A 151 5.63 5.31 3.45
N TYR A 152 4.41 5.38 3.99
CA TYR A 152 3.30 4.52 3.59
C TYR A 152 2.86 4.87 2.17
N ALA A 153 2.49 6.13 1.96
CA ALA A 153 2.05 6.63 0.67
C ALA A 153 3.17 6.60 -0.38
N ARG A 154 4.39 6.99 0.02
CA ARG A 154 5.56 6.98 -0.86
C ARG A 154 5.92 5.56 -1.28
N GLY A 155 5.90 4.62 -0.34
CA GLY A 155 6.11 3.20 -0.60
C GLY A 155 5.05 2.63 -1.54
N MET A 156 3.76 2.91 -1.29
CA MET A 156 2.66 2.49 -2.19
C MET A 156 2.90 2.93 -3.63
N LEU A 157 3.17 4.21 -3.85
CA LEU A 157 3.40 4.77 -5.18
C LEU A 157 4.66 4.17 -5.84
N TYR A 158 5.73 3.98 -5.07
CA TYR A 158 6.96 3.37 -5.56
C TYR A 158 6.72 1.92 -6.00
N PHE A 159 6.09 1.11 -5.14
CA PHE A 159 5.80 -0.29 -5.44
C PHE A 159 4.79 -0.47 -6.57
N ALA A 160 3.83 0.43 -6.72
CA ALA A 160 2.96 0.46 -7.91
C ALA A 160 3.76 0.72 -9.19
N SER A 161 4.76 1.61 -9.15
CA SER A 161 5.66 1.83 -10.28
C SER A 161 6.52 0.60 -10.59
N VAL A 162 7.01 -0.12 -9.58
CA VAL A 162 7.78 -1.37 -9.75
C VAL A 162 6.89 -2.46 -10.34
N ASP A 163 5.67 -2.66 -9.80
CA ASP A 163 4.69 -3.62 -10.33
C ASP A 163 4.38 -3.37 -11.80
N ALA A 164 4.12 -2.11 -12.18
CA ALA A 164 3.87 -1.73 -13.57
C ALA A 164 5.05 -2.05 -14.50
N ALA A 165 6.29 -1.82 -14.04
CA ALA A 165 7.49 -2.14 -14.80
C ALA A 165 7.66 -3.66 -14.99
N LEU A 166 7.44 -4.44 -13.93
CA LEU A 166 7.51 -5.91 -13.96
C LEU A 166 6.44 -6.49 -14.90
N ARG A 167 5.21 -6.00 -14.81
CA ARG A 167 4.12 -6.39 -15.73
C ARG A 167 4.45 -6.04 -17.17
N THR A 168 4.99 -4.86 -17.42
CA THR A 168 5.40 -4.46 -18.79
C THR A 168 6.46 -5.41 -19.35
N ARG A 169 7.51 -5.71 -18.58
CA ARG A 169 8.60 -6.63 -18.99
C ARG A 169 8.13 -8.07 -19.19
N SER A 170 7.11 -8.49 -18.46
CA SER A 170 6.58 -9.85 -18.49
C SER A 170 5.31 -10.02 -19.35
N ALA A 171 4.93 -8.99 -20.11
CA ALA A 171 3.66 -8.95 -20.85
C ALA A 171 2.44 -9.31 -19.97
N GLY A 172 2.41 -8.78 -18.75
CA GLY A 172 1.34 -8.92 -17.76
C GLY A 172 1.42 -10.18 -16.89
N LYS A 173 2.34 -11.12 -17.17
CA LYS A 173 2.39 -12.43 -16.51
C LYS A 173 2.92 -12.40 -15.07
N ARG A 174 3.72 -11.40 -14.71
CA ARG A 174 4.40 -11.34 -13.41
C ARG A 174 4.38 -9.92 -12.85
N GLY A 175 3.86 -9.78 -11.63
CA GLY A 175 3.84 -8.52 -10.89
C GLY A 175 4.82 -8.50 -9.70
N LEU A 176 4.66 -7.48 -8.86
CA LEU A 176 5.48 -7.29 -7.65
C LEU A 176 5.33 -8.44 -6.66
N LEU A 177 4.12 -8.92 -6.39
CA LEU A 177 3.91 -10.01 -5.43
C LEU A 177 4.57 -11.32 -5.89
N ASP A 178 4.55 -11.60 -7.19
CA ASP A 178 5.29 -12.74 -7.75
C ASP A 178 6.80 -12.57 -7.64
N ALA A 179 7.29 -11.33 -7.78
CA ALA A 179 8.70 -11.04 -7.60
C ALA A 179 9.14 -11.20 -6.14
N LEU A 180 8.34 -10.75 -5.18
CA LEU A 180 8.61 -10.84 -3.74
C LEU A 180 8.40 -12.24 -3.17
N ARG A 181 7.61 -13.09 -3.84
CA ARG A 181 7.25 -14.44 -3.37
C ARG A 181 8.44 -15.27 -2.86
N PRO A 182 9.60 -15.37 -3.56
CA PRO A 182 10.74 -16.13 -3.05
C PRO A 182 11.30 -15.59 -1.72
N LEU A 183 11.28 -14.27 -1.52
CA LEU A 183 11.71 -13.64 -0.26
C LEU A 183 10.71 -13.95 0.87
N TYR A 184 9.41 -13.94 0.57
CA TYR A 184 8.38 -14.34 1.54
C TYR A 184 8.48 -15.80 1.96
N VAL A 185 8.70 -16.72 1.01
CA VAL A 185 8.94 -18.15 1.30
C VAL A 185 10.18 -18.32 2.17
N ALA A 186 11.30 -17.65 1.81
CA ALA A 186 12.54 -17.70 2.57
C ALA A 186 12.34 -17.21 4.02
N ARG A 187 11.67 -16.06 4.20
CA ARG A 187 11.36 -15.52 5.52
C ARG A 187 10.45 -16.45 6.32
N HIS A 188 9.43 -17.04 5.68
CA HIS A 188 8.54 -17.98 6.34
C HIS A 188 9.29 -19.24 6.84
N ALA A 189 10.36 -19.63 6.15
CA ALA A 189 11.29 -20.68 6.59
C ALA A 189 12.35 -20.20 7.60
N GLY A 190 12.21 -18.99 8.16
CA GLY A 190 13.09 -18.45 9.21
C GLY A 190 14.35 -17.75 8.72
N LYS A 191 14.51 -17.50 7.41
CA LYS A 191 15.64 -16.71 6.90
C LYS A 191 15.45 -15.22 7.18
N ALA A 192 16.57 -14.51 7.33
CA ALA A 192 16.58 -13.06 7.38
C ALA A 192 15.99 -12.48 6.08
N PHE A 193 15.29 -11.36 6.21
CA PHE A 193 14.81 -10.57 5.09
C PHE A 193 15.10 -9.10 5.39
N GLU A 194 16.03 -8.52 4.65
CA GLU A 194 16.59 -7.20 4.89
C GLU A 194 16.43 -6.28 3.68
N ARG A 195 16.73 -4.99 3.86
CA ARG A 195 16.69 -4.00 2.78
C ARG A 195 17.56 -4.42 1.59
N GLY A 196 18.72 -5.03 1.86
CA GLY A 196 19.63 -5.54 0.83
C GLY A 196 18.97 -6.56 -0.11
N ASP A 197 18.03 -7.37 0.39
CA ASP A 197 17.30 -8.35 -0.43
C ASP A 197 16.34 -7.66 -1.40
N ILE A 198 15.70 -6.56 -0.97
CA ILE A 198 14.88 -5.73 -1.86
C ILE A 198 15.76 -5.07 -2.93
N GLU A 199 16.91 -4.50 -2.56
CA GLU A 199 17.82 -3.92 -3.54
C GLU A 199 18.35 -4.97 -4.53
N ALA A 200 18.68 -6.18 -4.06
CA ALA A 200 19.11 -7.28 -4.91
C ALA A 200 17.99 -7.74 -5.86
N LEU A 201 16.75 -7.80 -5.37
CA LEU A 201 15.57 -8.08 -6.19
C LEU A 201 15.39 -7.01 -7.26
N LEU A 202 15.38 -5.73 -6.90
CA LEU A 202 15.23 -4.63 -7.86
C LEU A 202 16.33 -4.66 -8.92
N ARG A 203 17.58 -4.87 -8.51
CA ARG A 203 18.72 -5.01 -9.44
C ARG A 203 18.51 -6.15 -10.43
N ARG A 204 18.12 -7.33 -9.94
CA ARG A 204 17.91 -8.51 -10.79
C ARG A 204 16.78 -8.29 -11.80
N GLU A 205 15.67 -7.69 -11.38
CA GLU A 205 14.48 -7.57 -12.21
C GLU A 205 14.51 -6.36 -13.17
N LEU A 206 15.10 -5.24 -12.72
CA LEU A 206 14.99 -3.92 -13.34
C LEU A 206 16.35 -3.19 -13.53
N GLY A 207 17.46 -3.72 -12.99
CA GLY A 207 18.81 -3.19 -13.16
C GLY A 207 19.27 -2.18 -12.09
N ASP A 208 20.54 -1.78 -12.15
CA ASP A 208 21.16 -0.88 -11.17
C ASP A 208 20.54 0.53 -11.12
N ALA A 209 20.00 0.99 -12.24
CA ALA A 209 19.27 2.26 -12.31
C ALA A 209 18.04 2.25 -11.38
N GLU A 210 17.36 1.12 -11.24
CA GLU A 210 16.20 1.02 -10.34
C GLU A 210 16.62 1.01 -8.88
N VAL A 211 17.78 0.42 -8.53
CA VAL A 211 18.31 0.52 -7.14
C VAL A 211 18.68 1.97 -6.80
N THR A 212 19.25 2.69 -7.76
CA THR A 212 19.55 4.12 -7.58
C THR A 212 18.27 4.92 -7.37
N ARG A 213 17.25 4.68 -8.20
CA ARG A 213 15.94 5.30 -8.08
C ARG A 213 15.26 4.96 -6.75
N PHE A 214 15.34 3.71 -6.31
CA PHE A 214 14.82 3.26 -5.01
C PHE A 214 15.39 4.12 -3.88
N ARG A 215 16.72 4.28 -3.83
CA ARG A 215 17.37 5.07 -2.79
C ARG A 215 16.95 6.54 -2.86
N GLN A 216 17.01 7.15 -4.05
CA GLN A 216 16.65 8.56 -4.24
C GLN A 216 15.19 8.87 -3.90
N VAL A 217 14.26 7.97 -4.21
CA VAL A 217 12.83 8.13 -3.93
C VAL A 217 12.52 7.76 -2.49
N VAL A 218 12.77 6.51 -2.12
CA VAL A 218 12.25 5.90 -0.89
C VAL A 218 13.09 6.29 0.32
N ILE A 219 14.42 6.24 0.20
CA ILE A 219 15.33 6.42 1.32
C ILE A 219 15.69 7.91 1.51
N ASP A 220 16.14 8.57 0.45
CA ASP A 220 16.69 9.93 0.52
C ASP A 220 15.60 11.00 0.34
N GLY A 221 14.51 10.68 -0.35
CA GLY A 221 13.43 11.63 -0.66
C GLY A 221 13.85 12.75 -1.61
N THR A 222 15.00 12.62 -2.27
CA THR A 222 15.54 13.60 -3.21
C THR A 222 14.79 13.62 -4.54
N GLN A 223 14.11 12.53 -4.89
CA GLN A 223 13.30 12.42 -6.09
C GLN A 223 11.84 12.13 -5.76
N LEU A 224 10.92 12.89 -6.37
CA LEU A 224 9.49 12.61 -6.24
C LEU A 224 9.08 11.39 -7.07
N ILE A 225 8.27 10.52 -6.49
CA ILE A 225 7.64 9.42 -7.24
C ILE A 225 6.42 9.91 -8.02
N VAL A 226 6.38 9.55 -9.30
CA VAL A 226 5.28 9.78 -10.23
C VAL A 226 5.07 8.48 -11.01
N PRO A 227 4.20 7.56 -10.55
CA PRO A 227 4.05 6.24 -11.16
C PRO A 227 3.46 6.33 -12.58
N PRO A 228 3.70 5.36 -13.48
CA PRO A 228 3.00 5.27 -14.77
C PRO A 228 1.48 5.44 -14.63
N SER A 229 0.82 5.96 -15.68
CA SER A 229 -0.62 6.30 -15.59
C SER A 229 -1.50 5.12 -15.15
N ASN A 230 -1.17 3.93 -15.64
CA ASN A 230 -1.84 2.65 -15.37
C ASN A 230 -1.21 1.85 -14.23
N ALA A 231 -0.44 2.47 -13.32
CA ALA A 231 0.30 1.76 -12.27
C ALA A 231 -0.58 0.98 -11.28
N PHE A 232 -1.87 1.32 -11.18
CA PHE A 232 -2.85 0.61 -10.36
C PHE A 232 -3.80 -0.27 -11.20
N GLY A 233 -3.33 -0.71 -12.36
CA GLY A 233 -4.08 -1.56 -13.29
C GLY A 233 -4.69 -0.79 -14.46
N PRO A 234 -5.20 -1.50 -15.47
CA PRO A 234 -5.66 -0.90 -16.74
C PRO A 234 -6.99 -0.15 -16.60
N CYS A 235 -7.72 -0.34 -15.51
CA CYS A 235 -9.04 0.23 -15.29
C CYS A 235 -9.00 1.60 -14.61
N LEU A 236 -7.82 2.03 -14.16
CA LEU A 236 -7.57 3.32 -13.56
C LEU A 236 -6.52 4.07 -14.37
N GLN A 237 -6.74 5.37 -14.55
CA GLN A 237 -5.82 6.27 -15.24
C GLN A 237 -5.46 7.44 -14.33
N ARG A 238 -4.20 7.84 -14.37
CA ARG A 238 -3.70 8.97 -13.62
C ARG A 238 -4.07 10.29 -14.31
N GLN A 239 -4.62 11.22 -13.56
CA GLN A 239 -4.88 12.59 -13.95
C GLN A 239 -4.06 13.56 -13.10
N PRO A 240 -3.53 14.65 -13.68
CA PRO A 240 -2.91 15.72 -12.91
C PRO A 240 -3.94 16.40 -12.01
N ARG A 241 -3.51 16.78 -10.80
CA ARG A 241 -4.36 17.49 -9.83
C ARG A 241 -3.54 18.59 -9.14
N ARG A 242 -4.08 19.80 -9.14
CA ARG A 242 -3.59 20.89 -8.30
C ARG A 242 -4.36 20.93 -7.00
N GLN A 243 -3.67 21.20 -5.91
CA GLN A 243 -4.27 21.41 -4.60
C GLN A 243 -3.49 22.46 -3.81
N ILE A 244 -4.09 22.99 -2.75
CA ILE A 244 -3.45 23.95 -1.86
C ILE A 244 -2.92 23.20 -0.65
N SER A 245 -1.63 23.38 -0.35
CA SER A 245 -0.99 22.90 0.87
C SER A 245 -0.15 24.03 1.47
N GLU A 246 -0.38 24.33 2.75
CA GLU A 246 0.29 25.44 3.47
C GLU A 246 0.24 26.77 2.71
N GLY A 247 -0.92 27.08 2.11
CA GLY A 247 -1.11 28.32 1.35
C GLY A 247 -0.43 28.35 -0.02
N LYS A 248 0.21 27.27 -0.46
CA LYS A 248 0.86 27.15 -1.78
C LYS A 248 0.14 26.15 -2.66
N THR A 249 0.06 26.45 -3.95
CA THR A 249 -0.37 25.46 -4.94
C THR A 249 0.71 24.40 -5.09
N VAL A 250 0.33 23.13 -4.91
CA VAL A 250 1.18 21.97 -5.14
C VAL A 250 0.58 21.10 -6.24
N GLU A 251 1.45 20.66 -7.14
CA GLU A 251 1.10 19.69 -8.18
C GLU A 251 1.10 18.27 -7.60
N GLY A 252 0.13 17.48 -8.02
CA GLY A 252 -0.03 16.09 -7.62
C GLY A 252 -0.82 15.32 -8.67
N TYR A 253 -1.26 14.12 -8.28
CA TYR A 253 -1.98 13.23 -9.17
C TYR A 253 -3.09 12.51 -8.44
N VAL A 254 -4.16 12.22 -9.17
CA VAL A 254 -5.26 11.35 -8.77
C VAL A 254 -5.44 10.26 -9.81
N TRP A 255 -6.06 9.16 -9.43
CA TRP A 255 -6.47 8.07 -10.30
C TRP A 255 -7.98 8.06 -10.42
N GLU A 256 -8.46 7.89 -11.64
CA GLU A 256 -9.88 7.86 -11.96
C GLU A 256 -10.17 6.62 -12.82
N PRO A 257 -11.38 6.03 -12.71
CA PRO A 257 -11.80 4.98 -13.63
C PRO A 257 -11.68 5.44 -15.08
N VAL A 258 -11.19 4.56 -15.96
CA VAL A 258 -11.13 4.85 -17.40
C VAL A 258 -12.56 5.05 -17.96
N SER A 259 -12.70 5.97 -18.91
CA SER A 259 -13.99 6.27 -19.53
C SER A 259 -14.56 5.02 -20.22
N SER A 260 -15.88 4.94 -20.33
CA SER A 260 -16.60 3.75 -20.86
C SER A 260 -16.09 3.28 -22.23
N GLY A 261 -15.68 4.20 -23.11
CA GLY A 261 -15.11 3.87 -24.42
C GLY A 261 -13.72 3.23 -24.40
N ALA A 262 -13.01 3.28 -23.27
CA ALA A 262 -11.68 2.71 -23.09
C ALA A 262 -11.65 1.50 -22.13
N ARG A 263 -12.81 1.09 -21.59
CA ARG A 263 -12.88 -0.05 -20.66
C ARG A 263 -12.73 -1.37 -21.41
N THR A 264 -11.73 -2.14 -21.02
CA THR A 264 -11.68 -3.58 -21.35
C THR A 264 -12.80 -4.34 -20.61
N ALA A 265 -13.11 -5.56 -21.02
CA ALA A 265 -14.08 -6.42 -20.30
C ALA A 265 -13.71 -6.62 -18.82
N ALA A 266 -12.42 -6.52 -18.46
CA ALA A 266 -11.95 -6.59 -17.08
C ALA A 266 -12.23 -5.32 -16.25
N CYS A 267 -12.69 -4.24 -16.88
CA CYS A 267 -12.97 -2.95 -16.25
C CYS A 267 -14.46 -2.61 -16.16
N GLN A 268 -15.33 -3.51 -16.61
CA GLN A 268 -16.79 -3.39 -16.53
C GLN A 268 -17.27 -3.84 -15.15
#